data_AF-A0A529SR69-F1
#
_entry.id   AF-A0A529SR69-F1
#
_cell.length_a   1.000
_cell.length_b   1.000
_cell.length_c   1.000
_cell.angle_alpha   90.00
_cell.angle_beta   90.00
_cell.angle_gamma   90.00
#
_symmetry.space_group_name_H-M   'P 1'
#
loop_
_entity.id
_entity.type
_entity.pdbx_description
1 polymer ?
#
loop_
_entity_poly.entity_id
_entity_poly.type
_entity_poly.pdbx_seq_one_letter_code
_entity_poly.pdbx_strand_id
1 'polypeptide(L)'
;MTGKITALDLVQAELSKATKAYFAKCEEKLGLVPNVLLAYAFDEKKLRAFTDMYNDLMLGDSGLSKLEREMIAVAVSSINHC
;
A
#
# COMPACT_ATOMS: atom_id res chain seq x y z
N MET A 1 -10.62 6.26 16.83
CA MET A 1 -10.73 5.38 15.64
C MET A 1 -9.96 4.07 15.86
N THR A 2 -10.08 3.43 17.02
CA THR A 2 -9.33 2.21 17.34
C THR A 2 -9.90 1.01 16.59
N GLY A 3 -9.04 0.26 15.91
CA GLY A 3 -9.39 -0.99 15.22
C GLY A 3 -10.01 -0.88 13.82
N LYS A 4 -10.24 0.33 13.28
CA LYS A 4 -10.74 0.53 11.91
C LYS A 4 -9.60 0.91 10.95
N ILE A 5 -9.64 0.36 9.73
CA ILE A 5 -8.69 0.69 8.66
C ILE A 5 -8.96 2.10 8.09
N THR A 6 -10.23 2.39 7.80
CA THR A 6 -10.68 3.71 7.35
C THR A 6 -12.01 4.08 8.04
N ALA A 7 -12.51 5.30 7.79
CA ALA A 7 -13.85 5.70 8.23
C ALA A 7 -14.98 5.12 7.38
N LEU A 8 -14.66 4.55 6.20
CA LEU A 8 -15.63 4.00 5.26
C LEU A 8 -15.97 2.55 5.60
N ASP A 9 -17.22 2.18 5.34
CA ASP A 9 -17.69 0.80 5.43
C ASP A 9 -17.52 0.09 4.07
N LEU A 10 -16.27 -0.29 3.79
CA LEU A 10 -15.91 -1.02 2.58
C LEU A 10 -15.62 -2.47 2.93
N VAL A 11 -16.54 -3.35 2.55
CA VAL A 11 -16.39 -4.80 2.76
C VAL A 11 -15.31 -5.32 1.82
N GLN A 12 -14.36 -6.08 2.36
CA GLN A 12 -13.32 -6.72 1.57
C GLN A 12 -13.93 -7.68 0.55
N ALA A 13 -13.46 -7.65 -0.70
CA ALA A 13 -13.87 -8.60 -1.71
C ALA A 13 -13.26 -9.99 -1.43
N GLU A 14 -13.82 -11.00 -2.11
CA GLU A 14 -13.13 -12.29 -2.23
C GLU A 14 -11.83 -12.11 -3.02
N LEU A 15 -10.71 -12.10 -2.30
CA LEU A 15 -9.40 -11.91 -2.91
C LEU A 15 -8.91 -13.17 -3.62
N SER A 16 -8.28 -13.00 -4.78
CA SER A 16 -7.60 -14.11 -5.47
C SER A 16 -6.49 -14.74 -4.62
N LYS A 17 -6.10 -15.98 -4.99
CA LYS A 17 -4.97 -16.67 -4.36
C LYS A 17 -3.66 -15.86 -4.44
N ALA A 18 -3.45 -15.13 -5.53
CA ALA A 18 -2.25 -14.32 -5.73
C ALA A 18 -2.20 -13.15 -4.72
N THR A 19 -3.31 -12.44 -4.54
CA THR A 19 -3.38 -11.33 -3.58
C THR A 19 -3.27 -11.81 -2.14
N LYS A 20 -3.89 -12.95 -1.79
CA LYS A 20 -3.73 -13.56 -0.46
C LYS A 20 -2.27 -13.97 -0.18
N ALA A 21 -1.59 -14.55 -1.18
CA ALA A 21 -0.17 -14.88 -1.07
C ALA A 21 0.71 -13.63 -0.93
N TYR A 22 0.36 -12.55 -1.62
CA TYR A 22 1.04 -11.26 -1.48
C TYR A 22 0.90 -10.70 -0.06
N PHE A 23 -0.30 -10.73 0.53
CA PHE A 23 -0.52 -10.30 1.92
C PHE A 23 0.23 -11.17 2.92
N ALA A 24 0.24 -12.49 2.74
CA ALA A 24 1.05 -13.39 3.58
C ALA A 24 2.55 -13.06 3.51
N LYS A 25 3.04 -12.69 2.32
CA LYS A 25 4.43 -12.25 2.14
C LYS A 25 4.71 -10.89 2.78
N CYS A 26 3.75 -9.97 2.79
CA CYS A 26 3.86 -8.71 3.55
C CYS A 26 3.98 -9.01 5.04
N GLU A 27 3.12 -9.87 5.58
CA GLU A 27 3.17 -10.29 6.99
C GLU A 27 4.53 -10.92 7.34
N GLU A 28 5.03 -11.84 6.51
CA GLU A 28 6.33 -12.50 6.71
C GLU A 28 7.50 -11.52 6.69
N LYS A 29 7.50 -10.55 5.77
CA LYS A 29 8.64 -9.65 5.55
C LYS A 29 8.62 -8.38 6.38
N LEU A 30 7.42 -7.87 6.66
CA LEU A 30 7.21 -6.58 7.32
C LEU A 30 6.66 -6.75 8.75
N GLY A 31 6.22 -7.96 9.11
CA GLY A 31 5.52 -8.22 10.38
C GLY A 31 4.09 -7.70 10.43
N LEU A 32 3.56 -7.23 9.29
CA LEU A 32 2.20 -6.71 9.14
C LEU A 32 1.76 -6.66 7.66
N VAL A 33 0.46 -6.62 7.42
CA VAL A 33 -0.15 -6.16 6.16
C VAL A 33 -0.41 -4.65 6.26
N PRO A 34 0.21 -3.81 5.41
CA PRO A 34 -0.03 -2.37 5.44
C PRO A 34 -1.50 -2.02 5.25
N ASN A 35 -2.03 -1.15 6.11
CA ASN A 35 -3.45 -0.76 6.11
C ASN A 35 -3.93 -0.17 4.77
N VAL A 36 -3.05 0.46 3.99
CA VAL A 36 -3.40 0.93 2.65
C VAL A 36 -3.80 -0.23 1.73
N LEU A 37 -3.16 -1.39 1.82
CA LEU A 37 -3.53 -2.56 1.02
C LEU A 37 -4.92 -3.09 1.43
N LEU A 38 -5.18 -3.14 2.74
CA LEU A 38 -6.49 -3.53 3.28
C LEU A 38 -7.59 -2.55 2.85
N ALA A 39 -7.29 -1.24 2.82
CA ALA A 39 -8.23 -0.21 2.37
C ALA A 39 -8.61 -0.35 0.89
N TYR A 40 -7.72 -0.88 0.04
CA TYR A 40 -8.01 -1.17 -1.38
C TYR A 40 -8.59 -2.58 -1.61
N ALA A 41 -8.58 -3.46 -0.61
CA ALA A 41 -8.95 -4.87 -0.77
C ALA A 41 -10.45 -5.13 -1.02
N PHE A 42 -11.29 -4.08 -1.05
CA PHE A 42 -12.67 -4.16 -1.54
C PHE A 42 -12.76 -4.32 -3.07
N ASP A 43 -11.70 -4.00 -3.82
CA ASP A 43 -11.63 -4.16 -5.26
C ASP A 43 -10.20 -4.53 -5.68
N GLU A 44 -10.01 -5.79 -6.08
CA GLU A 44 -8.70 -6.33 -6.43
C GLU A 44 -8.08 -5.64 -7.66
N LYS A 45 -8.89 -5.14 -8.60
CA LYS A 45 -8.37 -4.40 -9.76
C LYS A 45 -7.77 -3.08 -9.31
N LYS A 46 -8.40 -2.39 -8.35
CA LYS A 46 -7.87 -1.14 -7.78
C LYS A 46 -6.64 -1.40 -6.94
N LEU A 47 -6.66 -2.44 -6.09
CA LEU A 47 -5.51 -2.84 -5.29
C LEU A 47 -4.28 -3.09 -6.18
N ARG A 48 -4.44 -3.87 -7.25
CA ARG A 48 -3.35 -4.17 -8.18
C ARG A 48 -2.82 -2.92 -8.87
N ALA A 49 -3.72 -2.08 -9.39
CA ALA A 49 -3.32 -0.83 -10.02
C ALA A 49 -2.51 0.08 -9.06
N PHE A 50 -2.91 0.14 -7.79
CA PHE A 50 -2.18 0.86 -6.75
C PHE A 50 -0.79 0.26 -6.51
N THR A 51 -0.69 -1.06 -6.30
CA THR A 51 0.60 -1.70 -6.00
C THR A 51 1.56 -1.64 -7.16
N ASP A 52 1.07 -1.78 -8.40
CA ASP A 52 1.91 -1.71 -9.60
C ASP A 52 2.50 -0.31 -9.74
N MET A 53 1.68 0.73 -9.61
CA MET A 53 2.14 2.12 -9.62
C MET A 53 3.12 2.41 -8.47
N TYR A 54 2.79 2.01 -7.23
CA TYR A 54 3.65 2.25 -6.07
C TYR A 54 5.01 1.58 -6.22
N ASN A 55 5.04 0.32 -6.65
CA ASN A 55 6.29 -0.43 -6.78
C ASN A 55 7.16 0.14 -7.90
N ASP A 56 6.58 0.49 -9.04
CA ASP A 56 7.32 1.14 -10.12
C ASP A 56 7.93 2.47 -9.66
N LEU A 57 7.12 3.33 -9.05
CA LEU A 57 7.55 4.65 -8.62
C LEU A 57 8.57 4.62 -7.47
N MET A 58 8.36 3.80 -6.45
CA MET A 58 9.18 3.82 -5.22
C MET A 58 10.37 2.86 -5.27
N LEU A 59 10.28 1.78 -6.03
CA LEU A 59 11.27 0.69 -6.02
C LEU A 59 11.89 0.40 -7.39
N GLY A 60 11.28 0.86 -8.49
CA GLY A 60 11.79 0.69 -9.84
C GLY A 60 13.04 1.51 -10.15
N ASP A 61 13.66 1.27 -11.30
CA ASP A 61 14.86 1.98 -11.74
C ASP A 61 14.57 3.47 -11.96
N SER A 62 15.43 4.34 -11.42
CA SER A 62 15.38 5.77 -11.69
C SER A 62 16.69 6.44 -11.28
N GLY A 63 16.91 7.67 -11.75
CA GLY A 63 18.05 8.50 -11.34
C GLY A 63 18.00 8.94 -9.87
N LEU A 64 16.88 8.70 -9.18
CA LEU A 64 16.73 8.93 -7.73
C LEU A 64 16.90 7.63 -6.97
N SER A 65 17.69 7.67 -5.91
CA SER A 65 17.77 6.60 -4.92
C SER A 65 16.42 6.41 -4.21
N LYS A 66 16.23 5.22 -3.63
CA LYS A 66 15.03 4.95 -2.81
C LYS A 66 14.90 5.93 -1.64
N LEU A 67 16.02 6.31 -1.03
CA LEU A 67 16.03 7.29 0.07
C LEU A 67 15.54 8.66 -0.38
N GLU A 68 15.99 9.16 -1.53
CA GLU A 68 15.53 10.46 -2.06
C GLU A 68 14.03 10.46 -2.36
N ARG A 69 13.48 9.34 -2.85
CA ARG A 69 12.04 9.20 -3.08
C ARG A 69 11.25 9.24 -1.76
N GLU A 70 11.74 8.57 -0.72
CA GLU A 70 11.14 8.65 0.61
C GLU A 70 11.26 10.06 1.22
N MET A 71 12.37 10.77 1.01
CA MET A 71 12.50 12.17 1.45
C MET A 71 11.46 13.08 0.79
N ILE A 72 11.22 12.91 -0.52
CA ILE A 72 10.16 13.63 -1.23
C ILE A 72 8.78 13.27 -0.64
N ALA A 73 8.51 11.98 -0.43
CA ALA A 73 7.26 11.51 0.14
C ALA A 73 6.98 12.13 1.52
N VAL A 74 7.99 12.16 2.41
CA VAL A 74 7.88 12.78 3.74
C VAL A 74 7.68 14.29 3.64
N ALA A 75 8.42 15.00 2.78
CA ALA A 75 8.28 16.44 2.63
C ALA A 75 6.86 16.83 2.17
N VAL A 76 6.33 16.13 1.15
CA VAL A 76 4.97 16.35 0.65
C VAL A 76 3.93 15.99 1.72
N SER A 77 4.09 14.88 2.43
CA SER A 77 3.15 14.43 3.46
C SER A 77 3.11 15.38 4.66
N SER A 78 4.27 15.90 5.06
CA SER A 78 4.39 16.87 6.16
C SER A 78 3.66 18.17 5.87
N ILE A 79 3.72 18.67 4.63
CA ILE A 79 2.99 19.88 4.22
C ILE A 79 1.47 19.62 4.24
N ASN A 80 1.05 18.42 3.86
CA ASN A 80 -0.37 18.05 3.78
C ASN A 80 -0.97 17.53 5.10
N HIS A 81 -0.16 17.36 6.15
CA HIS A 81 -0.57 16.75 7.42
C HIS A 81 -1.25 15.38 7.24
N CYS A 82 -0.68 14.56 6.36
CA CYS A 82 -1.15 13.20 6.05
C CYS A 82 -0.54 12.17 7.00
#